data_AF-A0A438ADX7-F1
#
_entry.id   AF-A0A438ADX7-F1
#
_cell.length_a   1.000
_cell.length_b   1.000
_cell.length_c   1.000
_cell.angle_alpha   90.00
_cell.angle_beta   90.00
_cell.angle_gamma   90.00
#
_symmetry.space_group_name_H-M   'P 1'
#
loop_
_entity.id
_entity.type
_entity.pdbx_description
1 polymer ?
#
loop_
_entity_poly.entity_id
_entity_poly.type
_entity_poly.pdbx_seq_one_letter_code
_entity_poly.pdbx_strand_id
1 'polypeptide(L)'
;MSDTITHPSAAALDAILEMSALLDREEAAFAARDPQAAAALAEAKADAATRLDAALDPSLAEDPQVRAALADLRPRITRSERALSRLAQATGEIAAEFARIRKRHSLSGTYTAKGMASEPAQPASGPSHHKVDNSY
;
A
#
# COMPACT_ATOMS: atom_id res chain seq x y z
N MET A 1 11.21 -32.09 36.52
CA MET A 1 10.94 -31.05 35.51
C MET A 1 12.18 -31.02 34.63
N SER A 2 12.15 -31.74 33.50
CA SER A 2 13.28 -31.78 32.58
C SER A 2 13.17 -30.56 31.68
N ASP A 3 14.07 -29.60 31.85
CA ASP A 3 14.24 -28.52 30.89
C ASP A 3 14.64 -29.15 29.56
N THR A 4 13.72 -29.08 28.59
CA THR A 4 14.00 -29.46 27.22
C THR A 4 15.02 -28.45 26.70
N ILE A 5 16.29 -28.85 26.66
CA ILE A 5 17.33 -28.10 25.95
C ILE A 5 16.97 -28.18 24.47
N THR A 6 16.18 -27.23 23.99
CA THR A 6 15.89 -27.10 22.56
C THR A 6 17.21 -26.83 21.86
N HIS A 7 17.65 -27.75 21.00
CA HIS A 7 18.85 -27.56 20.21
C HIS A 7 18.66 -26.35 19.27
N PRO A 8 19.67 -25.49 19.11
CA PRO A 8 19.55 -24.27 18.31
C PRO A 8 19.17 -24.54 16.85
N SER A 9 19.65 -25.66 16.27
CA SER A 9 19.24 -26.10 14.94
C SER A 9 17.76 -26.51 14.86
N ALA A 10 17.22 -27.15 15.91
CA ALA A 10 15.81 -27.52 15.96
C ALA A 10 14.91 -26.28 16.02
N ALA A 11 15.28 -25.28 16.85
CA ALA A 11 14.54 -24.01 16.91
C ALA A 11 14.54 -23.27 15.57
N ALA A 12 15.68 -23.24 14.86
CA ALA A 12 15.78 -22.65 13.53
C ALA A 12 14.91 -23.38 12.51
N LEU A 13 14.91 -24.72 12.52
CA LEU A 13 14.07 -25.52 11.63
C LEU A 13 12.58 -25.28 11.89
N ASP A 14 12.16 -25.24 13.15
CA ASP A 14 10.76 -24.98 13.52
C ASP A 14 10.32 -23.59 13.04
N ALA A 15 11.16 -22.56 13.20
CA ALA A 15 10.87 -21.21 12.71
C ALA A 15 10.78 -21.15 11.17
N ILE A 16 11.66 -21.88 10.45
CA ILE A 16 11.62 -21.96 8.98
C ILE A 16 10.34 -22.65 8.51
N LEU A 17 9.94 -23.75 9.17
CA LEU A 17 8.72 -24.49 8.85
C LEU A 17 7.48 -23.66 9.13
N GLU A 18 7.44 -22.93 10.24
CA GLU A 18 6.35 -22.01 10.58
C GLU A 18 6.19 -20.93 9.50
N MET A 19 7.27 -20.23 9.15
CA MET A 19 7.23 -19.21 8.09
C MET A 19 6.80 -19.82 6.75
N SER A 20 7.30 -21.00 6.40
CA SER A 20 6.94 -21.70 5.16
C SER A 20 5.43 -22.00 5.10
N ALA A 21 4.85 -22.47 6.20
CA ALA A 21 3.42 -22.74 6.29
C ALA A 21 2.55 -21.48 6.16
N LEU A 22 3.00 -20.35 6.71
CA LEU A 22 2.31 -19.07 6.56
C LEU A 22 2.35 -18.57 5.11
N LEU A 23 3.50 -18.71 4.44
CA LEU A 23 3.65 -18.34 3.03
C LEU A 23 2.79 -19.23 2.11
N ASP A 24 2.65 -20.52 2.40
CA ASP A 24 1.77 -21.41 1.65
C ASP A 24 0.29 -21.03 1.80
N ARG A 25 -0.12 -20.65 3.02
CA ARG A 25 -1.49 -20.14 3.26
C ARG A 25 -1.74 -18.83 2.52
N GLU A 26 -0.76 -17.93 2.48
CA GLU A 26 -0.86 -16.69 1.71
C GLU A 26 -0.95 -16.96 0.20
N GLU A 27 -0.13 -17.87 -0.34
CA GLU A 27 -0.20 -18.27 -1.75
C GLU A 27 -1.58 -18.88 -2.08
N ALA A 28 -2.12 -19.72 -1.20
CA ALA A 28 -3.46 -20.26 -1.33
C ALA A 28 -4.55 -19.17 -1.30
N ALA A 29 -4.43 -18.18 -0.41
CA ALA A 29 -5.35 -17.05 -0.35
C ALA A 29 -5.33 -16.22 -1.65
N PHE A 30 -4.14 -15.95 -2.21
CA PHE A 30 -4.03 -15.28 -3.51
C PHE A 30 -4.60 -16.12 -4.64
N ALA A 31 -4.37 -17.44 -4.66
CA ALA A 31 -4.95 -18.34 -5.65
C ALA A 31 -6.49 -18.37 -5.57
N ALA A 32 -7.04 -18.30 -4.35
CA ALA A 32 -8.47 -18.21 -4.08
C ALA A 32 -9.07 -16.82 -4.37
N ARG A 33 -8.25 -15.83 -4.76
CA ARG A 33 -8.65 -14.42 -4.93
C ARG A 33 -9.26 -13.81 -3.67
N ASP A 34 -8.76 -14.22 -2.51
CA ASP A 34 -9.16 -13.70 -1.21
C ASP A 34 -8.03 -12.86 -0.59
N PRO A 35 -7.93 -11.56 -0.96
CA PRO A 35 -6.92 -10.68 -0.40
C PRO A 35 -7.14 -10.39 1.09
N GLN A 36 -8.35 -10.60 1.63
CA GLN A 36 -8.62 -10.42 3.06
C GLN A 36 -8.00 -11.55 3.88
N ALA A 37 -8.13 -12.80 3.41
CA ALA A 37 -7.44 -13.93 4.03
C ALA A 37 -5.92 -13.77 4.01
N ALA A 38 -5.34 -13.26 2.91
CA ALA A 38 -3.92 -12.94 2.85
C ALA A 38 -3.53 -11.83 3.85
N ALA A 39 -4.33 -10.77 3.95
CA ALA A 39 -4.09 -9.68 4.90
C ALA A 39 -4.19 -10.11 6.37
N ALA A 40 -5.10 -11.04 6.69
CA ALA A 40 -5.25 -11.59 8.04
C ALA A 40 -4.01 -12.36 8.54
N LEU A 41 -3.11 -12.77 7.64
CA LEU A 41 -1.85 -13.44 7.99
C LEU A 41 -0.71 -12.47 8.32
N ALA A 42 -0.90 -11.15 8.17
CA ALA A 42 0.19 -10.17 8.27
C ALA A 42 0.88 -10.17 9.64
N GLU A 43 0.11 -10.14 10.73
CA GLU A 43 0.66 -10.14 12.09
C GLU A 43 1.38 -11.46 12.40
N ALA A 44 0.77 -12.60 12.07
CA ALA A 44 1.39 -13.90 12.27
C ALA A 44 2.72 -14.05 11.50
N LYS A 45 2.80 -13.49 10.27
CA LYS A 45 4.05 -13.46 9.49
C LYS A 45 5.09 -12.54 10.11
N ALA A 46 4.71 -11.39 10.66
CA ALA A 46 5.64 -10.49 11.34
C ALA A 46 6.24 -11.15 12.60
N ASP A 47 5.41 -11.83 13.38
CA ASP A 47 5.85 -12.57 14.57
C ASP A 47 6.77 -13.74 14.20
N ALA A 48 6.39 -14.51 13.18
CA ALA A 48 7.21 -15.62 12.67
C ALA A 48 8.54 -15.12 12.08
N ALA A 49 8.56 -13.98 11.40
CA ALA A 49 9.79 -13.36 10.91
C ALA A 49 10.72 -12.99 12.07
N THR A 50 10.17 -12.40 13.14
CA THR A 50 10.94 -12.06 14.34
C THR A 50 11.52 -13.31 15.02
N ARG A 51 10.73 -14.40 15.12
CA ARG A 51 11.21 -15.68 15.64
C ARG A 51 12.29 -16.29 14.74
N LEU A 52 12.11 -16.23 13.43
CA LEU A 52 13.06 -16.74 12.46
C LEU A 52 14.39 -16.00 12.54
N ASP A 53 14.37 -14.66 12.60
CA ASP A 53 15.57 -13.84 12.77
C ASP A 53 16.29 -14.13 14.10
N ALA A 54 15.53 -14.34 15.18
CA ALA A 54 16.10 -14.68 16.48
C ALA A 54 16.70 -16.11 16.53
N ALA A 55 16.14 -17.05 15.77
CA ALA A 55 16.58 -18.45 15.74
C ALA A 55 17.72 -18.71 14.74
N LEU A 56 17.85 -17.87 13.69
CA LEU A 56 18.89 -17.99 12.68
C LEU A 56 20.21 -17.34 13.14
N ASP A 57 21.04 -18.13 13.81
CA ASP A 57 22.46 -17.80 13.98
C ASP A 57 23.22 -18.06 12.67
N PRO A 58 24.11 -17.16 12.20
CA PRO A 58 24.95 -17.37 11.02
C PRO A 58 25.73 -18.70 11.02
N SER A 59 26.11 -19.21 12.20
CA SER A 59 26.79 -20.50 12.34
C SER A 59 25.90 -21.70 12.00
N LEU A 60 24.58 -21.56 12.10
CA LEU A 60 23.60 -22.60 11.71
C LEU A 60 23.40 -22.67 10.20
N ALA A 61 23.86 -21.68 9.42
CA ALA A 61 23.77 -21.73 7.95
C ALA A 61 24.62 -22.86 7.34
N GLU A 62 25.61 -23.37 8.07
CA GLU A 62 26.43 -24.52 7.68
C GLU A 62 25.77 -25.88 8.03
N ASP A 63 24.72 -25.88 8.87
CA ASP A 63 23.95 -27.08 9.16
C ASP A 63 23.22 -27.53 7.87
N PRO A 64 23.44 -28.77 7.39
CA PRO A 64 22.86 -29.23 6.13
C PRO A 64 21.33 -29.19 6.08
N GLN A 65 20.64 -29.43 7.21
CA GLN A 65 19.19 -29.43 7.28
C GLN A 65 18.64 -28.01 7.26
N VAL A 66 19.23 -27.12 8.06
CA VAL A 66 18.86 -25.70 8.09
C VAL A 66 19.11 -25.08 6.71
N ARG A 67 20.25 -25.37 6.09
CA ARG A 67 20.58 -24.88 4.74
C ARG A 67 19.59 -25.36 3.68
N ALA A 68 19.19 -26.62 3.72
CA ALA A 68 18.17 -27.15 2.80
C ALA A 68 16.82 -26.45 3.02
N ALA A 69 16.39 -26.30 4.27
CA ALA A 69 15.14 -25.62 4.61
C ALA A 69 15.15 -24.13 4.18
N LEU A 70 16.27 -23.42 4.36
CA LEU A 70 16.44 -22.05 3.88
C LEU A 70 16.41 -21.96 2.34
N ALA A 71 17.00 -22.95 1.65
CA ALA A 71 16.95 -23.01 0.19
C ALA A 71 15.51 -23.15 -0.33
N ASP A 72 14.66 -23.88 0.39
CA ASP A 72 13.23 -24.03 0.08
C ASP A 72 12.38 -22.81 0.48
N LEU A 73 12.77 -22.10 1.55
CA LEU A 73 12.06 -20.91 2.03
C LEU A 73 12.25 -19.70 1.11
N ARG A 74 13.48 -19.46 0.62
CA ARG A 74 13.81 -18.30 -0.25
C ARG A 74 12.86 -18.12 -1.44
N PRO A 75 12.58 -19.13 -2.28
CA PRO A 75 11.67 -18.96 -3.41
C PRO A 75 10.22 -18.69 -2.98
N ARG A 76 9.79 -19.10 -1.78
CA ARG A 76 8.46 -18.79 -1.24
C ARG A 76 8.36 -17.30 -0.88
N ILE A 77 9.37 -16.77 -0.18
CA ILE A 77 9.47 -15.34 0.14
C ILE A 77 9.44 -14.51 -1.14
N THR A 78 10.30 -14.83 -2.12
CA THR A 78 10.35 -14.10 -3.39
C THR A 78 9.02 -14.13 -4.15
N ARG A 79 8.28 -15.24 -4.11
CA ARG A 79 6.95 -15.33 -4.74
C ARG A 79 5.94 -14.45 -4.03
N SER A 80 5.90 -14.49 -2.69
CA SER A 80 5.02 -13.66 -1.88
C SER A 80 5.28 -12.16 -2.11
N GLU A 81 6.55 -11.74 -2.07
CA GLU A 81 6.95 -10.35 -2.35
C GLU A 81 6.46 -9.87 -3.72
N ARG A 82 6.62 -10.69 -4.76
CA ARG A 82 6.15 -10.37 -6.11
C ARG A 82 4.63 -10.29 -6.22
N ALA A 83 3.90 -11.11 -5.47
CA ALA A 83 2.44 -11.07 -5.45
C ALA A 83 1.94 -9.79 -4.77
N LEU A 84 2.49 -9.48 -3.60
CA LEU A 84 2.18 -8.28 -2.83
C LEU A 84 2.55 -7.00 -3.59
N SER A 85 3.72 -6.97 -4.24
CA SER A 85 4.15 -5.83 -5.05
C SER A 85 3.19 -5.55 -6.21
N ARG A 86 2.73 -6.59 -6.92
CA ARG A 86 1.72 -6.46 -7.98
C ARG A 86 0.38 -5.97 -7.45
N LEU A 87 -0.06 -6.48 -6.30
CA LEU A 87 -1.29 -6.02 -5.66
C LEU A 87 -1.21 -4.55 -5.24
N ALA A 88 -0.09 -4.14 -4.64
CA ALA A 88 0.17 -2.76 -4.25
C ALA A 88 0.16 -1.82 -5.47
N GLN A 89 0.78 -2.22 -6.59
CA GLN A 89 0.74 -1.46 -7.84
C GLN A 89 -0.70 -1.31 -8.36
N ALA A 90 -1.42 -2.43 -8.51
CA ALA A 90 -2.78 -2.42 -9.06
C ALA A 90 -3.75 -1.59 -8.19
N THR A 91 -3.65 -1.72 -6.87
CA THR A 91 -4.47 -0.93 -5.94
C THR A 91 -4.10 0.56 -5.97
N GLY A 92 -2.82 0.90 -6.12
CA GLY A 92 -2.36 2.27 -6.31
C GLY A 92 -2.89 2.91 -7.59
N GLU A 93 -2.90 2.17 -8.71
CA GLU A 93 -3.46 2.63 -9.99
C GLU A 93 -4.97 2.89 -9.88
N ILE A 94 -5.72 2.01 -9.21
CA ILE A 94 -7.17 2.19 -8.96
C ILE A 94 -7.41 3.42 -8.06
N ALA A 95 -6.64 3.58 -6.98
CA ALA A 95 -6.76 4.73 -6.09
C ALA A 95 -6.49 6.05 -6.84
N ALA A 96 -5.49 6.07 -7.74
CA ALA A 96 -5.19 7.22 -8.59
C ALA A 96 -6.34 7.53 -9.56
N GLU A 97 -6.98 6.51 -10.15
CA GLU A 97 -8.18 6.69 -10.97
C GLU A 97 -9.32 7.32 -10.15
N PHE A 98 -9.61 6.81 -8.96
CA PHE A 98 -10.64 7.38 -8.10
C PHE A 98 -10.32 8.82 -7.69
N ALA A 99 -9.06 9.14 -7.42
CA ALA A 99 -8.63 10.51 -7.17
C ALA A 99 -8.87 11.41 -8.41
N ARG A 100 -8.59 10.91 -9.62
CA ARG A 100 -8.84 11.64 -10.88
C ARG A 100 -10.32 11.84 -11.14
N ILE A 101 -11.15 10.83 -10.94
CA ILE A 101 -12.61 10.92 -11.02
C ILE A 101 -13.10 11.97 -10.03
N ARG A 102 -12.72 11.88 -8.75
CA ARG A 102 -13.09 12.87 -7.72
C ARG A 102 -12.68 14.30 -8.12
N LYS A 103 -11.48 14.49 -8.67
CA LYS A 103 -10.98 15.79 -9.13
C LYS A 103 -11.74 16.33 -10.35
N ARG A 104 -11.99 15.51 -11.37
CA ARG A 104 -12.78 15.89 -12.56
C ARG A 104 -14.22 16.21 -12.21
N HIS A 105 -14.81 15.40 -11.34
CA HIS A 105 -16.20 15.55 -10.93
C HIS A 105 -16.42 16.58 -9.85
N SER A 106 -15.35 17.19 -9.30
CA SER A 106 -15.40 18.30 -8.35
C SER A 106 -16.79 18.50 -7.77
N LEU A 107 -17.16 17.55 -6.91
CA LEU A 107 -18.16 17.71 -5.85
C LEU A 107 -17.66 18.76 -4.82
N SER A 108 -16.73 19.63 -5.22
CA SER A 108 -15.99 20.64 -4.48
C SER A 108 -16.30 22.07 -4.95
N GLY A 109 -17.51 22.34 -5.47
CA GLY A 109 -18.08 23.69 -5.34
C GLY A 109 -18.60 24.44 -6.58
N THR A 110 -18.85 23.78 -7.72
CA THR A 110 -19.43 24.48 -8.90
C THR A 110 -20.93 24.26 -9.13
N TYR A 111 -21.63 23.54 -8.25
CA TYR A 111 -23.10 23.53 -8.19
C TYR A 111 -23.67 24.41 -7.06
N THR A 112 -22.86 25.29 -6.48
CA THR A 112 -23.33 26.45 -5.73
C THR A 112 -22.79 27.70 -6.39
N ALA A 113 -23.70 28.59 -6.83
CA ALA A 113 -23.46 29.93 -7.38
C ALA A 113 -23.29 30.08 -8.91
N LYS A 114 -24.05 29.32 -9.72
CA LYS A 114 -24.66 29.93 -10.93
C LYS A 114 -26.15 30.15 -10.69
N GLY A 115 -26.40 31.12 -9.81
CA GLY A 115 -27.69 31.79 -9.60
C GLY A 115 -27.54 33.30 -9.48
N MET A 116 -26.35 33.87 -9.70
CA MET A 116 -26.19 35.31 -9.90
C MET A 116 -25.44 35.54 -11.21
N ALA A 117 -26.16 36.15 -12.15
CA ALA A 117 -25.60 36.74 -13.33
C ALA A 117 -24.50 37.73 -12.90
N SER A 118 -23.25 37.46 -13.27
CA SER A 118 -22.31 38.57 -13.43
C SER A 118 -22.81 39.35 -14.64
N GLU A 119 -23.49 40.45 -14.36
CA GLU A 119 -23.81 41.49 -15.32
C GLU A 119 -22.55 41.80 -16.15
N PRO A 120 -22.65 41.84 -17.49
CA PRO A 120 -21.56 42.34 -18.30
C PRO A 120 -21.37 43.82 -17.95
N ALA A 121 -20.17 44.18 -17.49
CA ALA A 121 -19.78 45.56 -17.25
C ALA A 121 -20.12 46.40 -18.49
N GLN A 122 -21.07 47.30 -18.30
CA GLN A 122 -21.58 48.23 -19.29
C GLN A 122 -20.42 49.11 -19.80
N PRO A 123 -20.20 49.24 -21.12
CA PRO A 123 -19.19 50.15 -21.63
C PRO A 123 -19.67 51.59 -21.41
N ALA A 124 -18.97 52.34 -20.56
CA ALA A 124 -19.20 53.77 -20.38
C ALA A 124 -18.85 54.51 -21.68
N SER A 125 -19.84 54.69 -22.55
CA SER A 125 -19.83 55.69 -23.61
C SER A 125 -20.76 56.83 -23.18
N GLY A 126 -20.17 57.95 -22.77
CA GLY A 126 -20.85 59.22 -22.61
C GLY A 126 -20.00 60.32 -23.26
N PRO A 127 -20.43 60.92 -24.38
CA PRO A 127 -19.76 62.07 -24.95
C PRO A 127 -20.07 63.35 -24.18
N SER A 128 -19.05 64.21 -24.14
CA SER A 128 -18.94 65.52 -23.50
C SER A 128 -20.10 66.49 -23.75
N HIS A 129 -20.54 67.21 -22.71
CA HIS A 129 -21.22 68.50 -22.85
C HIS A 129 -20.90 69.47 -21.69
N HIS A 130 -20.46 70.68 -22.07
CA HIS A 130 -20.45 71.98 -21.35
C HIS A 130 -19.71 72.09 -20.00
N LYS A 131 -18.77 73.02 -19.83
CA LYS A 131 -18.96 74.48 -19.92
C LYS A 131 -17.72 75.22 -20.48
N VAL A 132 -17.99 76.21 -21.33
CA VAL A 132 -17.04 77.25 -21.75
C VAL A 132 -17.30 78.44 -20.85
N ASP A 133 -16.36 78.76 -19.95
CA ASP A 133 -16.38 80.04 -19.23
C ASP A 133 -15.85 81.12 -20.17
N ASN A 134 -16.74 82.03 -20.56
CA ASN A 134 -16.41 83.29 -21.20
C ASN A 134 -16.83 84.40 -20.24
N SER A 135 -15.87 85.05 -19.60
CA SER A 135 -16.05 86.32 -18.89
C SER A 135 -15.17 87.37 -19.56
N TYR A 136 -15.81 88.51 -19.78
CA TYR A 136 -15.40 89.74 -20.46
C TYR A 136 -14.06 90.33 -20.03
#